data_AF-A0A7K2FNC9-F1
#
_entry.id   AF-A0A7K2FNC9-F1
#
_cell.length_a   1.000
_cell.length_b   1.000
_cell.length_c   1.000
_cell.angle_alpha   90.00
_cell.angle_beta   90.00
_cell.angle_gamma   90.00
#
_symmetry.space_group_name_H-M   'P 1'
#
loop_
_entity.id
_entity.type
_entity.pdbx_description
1 polymer ?
#
loop_
_entity_poly.entity_id
_entity_poly.type
_entity_poly.pdbx_seq_one_letter_code
_entity_poly.pdbx_strand_id
1 'polypeptide(L)'
;MSRGVGARGGVVLLAYGGLLGGTAVGVWGAALLVAGFRLEGAYGQRIGAVLVVGAVILAVGEVADRLFALLTRGPRRRVRDGWRRLLEADFDDDPFPYDTSDTFGAGLGRLMTLGFAGLVWGLVRDTAGTALGLWAGVRLAAAVGLPVTVTGFWTTALAGVVAAGLRPVAAAVLRTPFSFSRRAARANVLTVFWYAANTAGLALAAFALDAVAVAPAPAARQALLLAAVAGLVLLAPRFTLRLPLPGAASVVLIAVRALVLWAVLQAAELLHPGLRIAGFWPLVATAALMWALEWPMRLSEARAEAARQPPAPPPVDPFAHHPPFPHSPWMP
;
A
#
# COMPACT_ATOMS: atom_id res chain seq x y z
N MET A 1 7.91 20.43 37.75
CA MET A 1 7.77 20.19 36.29
C MET A 1 8.77 19.11 35.85
N SER A 2 8.41 17.82 35.85
CA SER A 2 9.30 16.75 35.32
C SER A 2 8.57 15.52 34.74
N ARG A 3 7.29 15.64 34.37
CA ARG A 3 6.48 14.52 33.83
C ARG A 3 6.48 14.38 32.30
N GLY A 4 7.34 15.11 31.57
CA GLY A 4 7.26 15.20 30.09
C GLY A 4 8.15 14.27 29.28
N VAL A 5 9.22 13.71 29.85
CA VAL A 5 10.27 13.01 29.08
C VAL A 5 10.07 11.50 29.05
N GLY A 6 9.58 10.89 30.15
CA GLY A 6 9.37 9.43 30.22
C GLY A 6 8.24 8.91 29.32
N ALA A 7 7.18 9.69 29.12
CA ALA A 7 6.03 9.28 28.31
C ALA A 7 6.36 9.23 26.80
N ARG A 8 7.28 10.07 26.31
CA ARG A 8 7.71 10.04 24.90
C ARG A 8 8.62 8.87 24.60
N GLY A 9 9.51 8.50 25.54
CA GLY A 9 10.41 7.35 25.37
C GLY A 9 9.66 6.01 25.24
N GLY A 10 8.64 5.79 26.08
CA GLY A 10 7.84 4.56 26.03
C GLY A 10 7.04 4.40 24.73
N VAL A 11 6.51 5.50 24.18
CA VAL A 11 5.74 5.48 22.93
C VAL A 11 6.62 5.17 21.72
N VAL A 12 7.87 5.68 21.70
CA VAL A 12 8.83 5.38 20.64
C VAL A 12 9.24 3.90 20.69
N LEU A 13 9.55 3.38 21.88
CA LEU A 13 9.92 1.97 22.07
C LEU A 13 8.81 1.00 21.64
N LEU A 14 7.55 1.30 21.95
CA LEU A 14 6.40 0.48 21.53
C LEU A 14 6.14 0.57 20.02
N ALA A 15 6.32 1.75 19.42
CA ALA A 15 6.17 1.94 17.97
C ALA A 15 7.25 1.15 17.21
N TYR A 16 8.51 1.23 17.62
CA TYR A 16 9.61 0.46 17.05
C TYR A 16 9.47 -1.04 17.33
N GLY A 17 8.98 -1.42 18.52
CA GLY A 17 8.71 -2.82 18.88
C GLY A 17 7.69 -3.49 17.94
N GLY A 18 6.58 -2.81 17.62
CA GLY A 18 5.61 -3.33 16.64
C GLY A 18 6.15 -3.41 15.21
N LEU A 19 7.05 -2.48 14.84
CA LEU A 19 7.72 -2.44 13.54
C LEU A 19 8.71 -3.60 13.40
N LEU A 20 9.53 -3.82 14.43
CA LEU A 20 10.49 -4.91 14.52
C LEU A 20 9.78 -6.26 14.58
N GLY A 21 8.72 -6.38 15.39
CA GLY A 21 7.88 -7.57 15.45
C GLY A 21 7.24 -7.91 14.10
N GLY A 22 6.70 -6.92 13.40
CA GLY A 22 6.14 -7.14 12.06
C GLY A 22 7.20 -7.57 11.04
N THR A 23 8.38 -6.97 11.11
CA THR A 23 9.51 -7.32 10.23
C THR A 23 10.04 -8.72 10.56
N ALA A 24 10.10 -9.09 11.84
CA ALA A 24 10.48 -10.41 12.31
C ALA A 24 9.52 -11.50 11.80
N VAL A 25 8.19 -11.25 11.88
CA VAL A 25 7.18 -12.15 11.31
C VAL A 25 7.35 -12.28 9.79
N GLY A 26 7.66 -11.17 9.10
CA GLY A 26 7.96 -11.20 7.67
C GLY A 26 9.18 -12.06 7.32
N VAL A 27 10.28 -11.90 8.06
CA VAL A 27 11.50 -12.70 7.88
C VAL A 27 11.25 -14.18 8.18
N TRP A 28 10.49 -14.48 9.24
CA TRP A 28 10.12 -15.85 9.59
C TRP A 28 9.23 -16.50 8.51
N GLY A 29 8.22 -15.76 8.03
CA GLY A 29 7.36 -16.21 6.93
C GLY A 29 8.13 -16.44 5.63
N ALA A 30 9.12 -15.59 5.34
CA ALA A 30 10.03 -15.78 4.22
C ALA A 30 10.86 -17.07 4.37
N ALA A 31 11.41 -17.35 5.56
CA ALA A 31 12.14 -18.59 5.79
C ALA A 31 11.27 -19.85 5.63
N LEU A 32 9.96 -19.76 5.84
CA LEU A 32 9.02 -20.87 5.62
C LEU A 32 8.62 -21.05 4.15
N LEU A 33 8.59 -19.97 3.35
CA LEU A 33 8.14 -20.02 1.96
C LEU A 33 9.26 -20.24 0.96
N VAL A 34 10.40 -19.59 1.18
CA VAL A 34 11.48 -19.49 0.19
C VAL A 34 12.41 -20.69 0.31
N ALA A 35 12.44 -21.52 -0.74
CA ALA A 35 13.43 -22.57 -0.85
C ALA A 35 14.84 -21.94 -0.88
N GLY A 36 15.68 -22.30 0.10
CA GLY A 36 17.04 -21.77 0.21
C GLY A 36 17.24 -20.67 1.27
N PHE A 37 16.18 -20.22 1.95
CA PHE A 37 16.32 -19.42 3.18
C PHE A 37 16.13 -20.33 4.40
N ARG A 38 17.17 -20.49 5.23
CA ARG A 38 17.14 -21.34 6.42
C ARG A 38 17.47 -20.58 7.70
N LEU A 39 16.68 -20.85 8.73
CA LEU A 39 16.93 -20.48 10.11
C LEU A 39 17.21 -21.77 10.89
N GLU A 40 18.47 -22.03 11.19
CA GLU A 40 18.93 -23.27 11.82
C GLU A 40 19.19 -23.05 13.33
N GLY A 41 19.66 -24.08 14.03
CA GLY A 41 19.98 -23.98 15.47
C GLY A 41 18.77 -23.95 16.41
N ALA A 42 19.02 -23.61 17.68
CA ALA A 42 18.02 -23.59 18.75
C ALA A 42 17.03 -22.43 18.60
N TYR A 43 15.85 -22.55 19.20
CA TYR A 43 14.77 -21.55 19.07
C TYR A 43 15.21 -20.13 19.45
N GLY A 44 16.00 -19.98 20.53
CA GLY A 44 16.56 -18.68 20.94
C GLY A 44 17.54 -18.09 19.92
N GLN A 45 18.34 -18.92 19.25
CA GLN A 45 19.27 -18.47 18.20
C GLN A 45 18.51 -18.04 16.94
N ARG A 46 17.42 -18.74 16.59
CA ARG A 46 16.55 -18.36 15.48
C ARG A 46 15.88 -17.02 15.73
N ILE A 47 15.35 -16.81 16.93
CA ILE A 47 14.79 -15.50 17.33
C ILE A 47 15.86 -14.42 17.23
N GLY A 48 17.06 -14.66 17.77
CA GLY A 48 18.19 -13.73 17.68
C GLY A 48 18.51 -13.35 16.23
N ALA A 49 18.64 -14.35 15.34
CA ALA A 49 18.88 -14.13 13.91
C ALA A 49 17.78 -13.28 13.27
N VAL A 50 16.52 -13.60 13.54
CA VAL A 50 15.37 -12.88 12.97
C VAL A 50 15.29 -11.44 13.48
N LEU A 51 15.59 -11.19 14.76
CA LEU A 51 15.63 -9.84 15.31
C LEU A 51 16.78 -9.01 14.71
N VAL A 52 17.96 -9.60 14.56
CA VAL A 52 19.11 -8.93 13.93
C VAL A 52 18.80 -8.58 12.48
N VAL A 53 18.31 -9.56 11.70
CA VAL A 53 17.92 -9.34 10.29
C VAL A 53 16.81 -8.28 10.21
N GLY A 54 15.79 -8.38 11.06
CA GLY A 54 14.69 -7.42 11.11
C GLY A 54 15.16 -5.99 11.44
N ALA A 55 16.08 -5.84 12.38
CA ALA A 55 16.67 -4.55 12.73
C ALA A 55 17.44 -3.94 11.55
N VAL A 56 18.21 -4.75 10.82
CA VAL A 56 18.94 -4.29 9.63
C VAL A 56 17.98 -3.90 8.50
N ILE A 57 16.90 -4.66 8.27
CA ILE A 57 15.86 -4.29 7.31
C ILE A 57 15.24 -2.93 7.66
N LEU A 58 14.93 -2.69 8.92
CA LEU A 58 14.39 -1.40 9.37
C LEU A 58 15.39 -0.26 9.16
N ALA A 59 16.66 -0.47 9.53
CA ALA A 59 17.70 0.53 9.35
C ALA A 59 17.91 0.88 7.87
N VAL A 60 17.99 -0.12 6.99
CA VAL A 60 18.08 0.08 5.54
C VAL A 60 16.84 0.80 5.00
N GLY A 61 15.65 0.44 5.49
CA GLY A 61 14.41 1.12 5.14
C GLY A 61 14.42 2.60 5.52
N GLU A 62 14.87 2.94 6.73
CA GLU A 62 15.00 4.35 7.15
C GLU A 62 16.00 5.12 6.29
N VAL A 63 17.14 4.51 5.96
CA VAL A 63 18.15 5.12 5.08
C VAL A 63 17.56 5.34 3.68
N ALA A 64 16.85 4.35 3.14
CA ALA A 64 16.17 4.45 1.86
C ALA A 64 15.09 5.55 1.88
N ASP A 65 14.32 5.68 2.95
CA ASP A 65 13.32 6.74 3.12
C ASP A 65 13.96 8.13 3.18
N ARG A 66 15.07 8.29 3.90
CA ARG A 66 15.81 9.57 3.99
C ARG A 66 16.44 9.93 2.64
N LEU A 67 17.07 8.97 1.97
CA LEU A 67 17.64 9.15 0.65
C LEU A 67 16.54 9.49 -0.36
N PHE A 68 15.41 8.80 -0.29
CA PHE A 68 14.25 9.08 -1.11
C PHE A 68 13.70 10.49 -0.87
N ALA A 69 13.56 10.90 0.40
CA ALA A 69 13.13 12.25 0.73
C ALA A 69 14.08 13.30 0.17
N LEU A 70 15.38 13.03 0.10
CA LEU A 70 16.37 13.92 -0.50
C LEU A 70 16.22 13.98 -2.03
N LEU A 71 16.18 12.82 -2.69
CA LEU A 71 16.09 12.72 -4.15
C LEU A 71 14.75 13.25 -4.71
N THR A 72 13.66 13.07 -3.96
CA THR A 72 12.32 13.43 -4.43
C THR A 72 11.83 14.81 -4.01
N ARG A 73 12.58 15.58 -3.20
CA ARG A 73 12.23 16.95 -2.78
C ARG A 73 11.98 17.88 -3.97
N GLY A 74 12.86 17.83 -4.97
CA GLY A 74 12.74 18.63 -6.20
C GLY A 74 11.53 18.25 -7.06
N PRO A 75 11.43 16.98 -7.53
CA PRO A 75 10.33 16.56 -8.40
C PRO A 75 8.97 16.56 -7.69
N ARG A 76 8.88 16.32 -6.36
CA ARG A 76 7.60 16.42 -5.63
C ARG A 76 7.03 17.83 -5.64
N ARG A 77 7.88 18.87 -5.55
CA ARG A 77 7.42 20.26 -5.68
C ARG A 77 6.85 20.49 -7.08
N ARG A 78 7.58 20.09 -8.14
CA ARG A 78 7.11 20.22 -9.52
C ARG A 78 5.83 19.45 -9.81
N VAL A 79 5.70 18.22 -9.32
CA VAL A 79 4.49 17.40 -9.47
C VAL A 79 3.34 17.98 -8.67
N ARG A 80 3.57 18.48 -7.45
CA ARG A 80 2.55 19.15 -6.64
C ARG A 80 2.10 20.47 -7.26
N ASP A 81 3.03 21.25 -7.81
CA ASP A 81 2.74 22.51 -8.48
C ASP A 81 2.03 22.27 -9.82
N GLY A 82 2.36 21.19 -10.53
CA GLY A 82 1.63 20.73 -11.72
C GLY A 82 0.22 20.22 -11.38
N TRP A 83 0.08 19.45 -10.32
CA TRP A 83 -1.22 19.02 -9.78
C TRP A 83 -2.08 20.19 -9.32
N ARG A 84 -1.45 21.16 -8.64
CA ARG A 84 -2.11 22.38 -8.19
C ARG A 84 -2.60 23.19 -9.40
N ARG A 85 -1.76 23.39 -10.42
CA ARG A 85 -2.17 24.04 -11.68
C ARG A 85 -3.25 23.29 -12.46
N LEU A 86 -3.31 21.96 -12.37
CA LEU A 86 -4.38 21.16 -12.98
C LEU A 86 -5.70 21.19 -12.18
N LEU A 87 -5.62 21.47 -10.87
CA LEU A 87 -6.78 21.59 -9.98
C LEU A 87 -7.28 23.04 -9.85
N GLU A 88 -6.39 24.02 -10.04
CA GLU A 88 -6.64 25.46 -10.05
C GLU A 88 -6.86 26.00 -11.48
N ALA A 89 -6.65 25.19 -12.52
CA ALA A 89 -7.19 25.51 -13.84
C ALA A 89 -8.71 25.41 -13.70
N ASP A 90 -9.35 26.57 -13.57
CA ASP A 90 -10.76 26.71 -13.28
C ASP A 90 -11.61 25.83 -14.19
N PHE A 91 -12.45 25.02 -13.55
CA PHE A 91 -13.58 24.35 -14.20
C PHE A 91 -14.77 25.32 -14.38
N ASP A 92 -14.67 26.56 -13.87
CA ASP A 92 -15.77 27.52 -13.79
C ASP A 92 -15.65 28.76 -14.71
N ASP A 93 -14.46 29.12 -15.22
CA ASP A 93 -14.26 30.40 -15.94
C ASP A 93 -14.19 30.30 -17.48
N ASP A 94 -14.20 29.10 -18.08
CA ASP A 94 -14.36 28.94 -19.52
C ASP A 94 -15.49 27.92 -19.82
N PRO A 95 -16.60 28.32 -20.48
CA PRO A 95 -17.53 27.38 -21.05
C PRO A 95 -16.86 26.73 -22.27
N PHE A 96 -16.06 25.69 -22.00
CA PHE A 96 -15.38 24.80 -22.93
C PHE A 96 -14.31 25.43 -23.86
N PRO A 97 -13.01 25.18 -23.59
CA PRO A 97 -12.00 24.99 -24.63
C PRO A 97 -11.67 23.49 -24.82
N TYR A 98 -12.42 22.58 -24.19
CA TYR A 98 -12.24 21.13 -24.31
C TYR A 98 -13.10 20.55 -25.44
N ASP A 99 -12.91 21.05 -26.66
CA ASP A 99 -13.58 20.55 -27.86
C ASP A 99 -12.91 19.30 -28.46
N THR A 100 -12.04 18.61 -27.71
CA THR A 100 -11.42 17.36 -28.19
C THR A 100 -11.22 16.37 -27.06
N SER A 101 -11.72 15.14 -27.27
CA SER A 101 -11.43 13.93 -26.48
C SER A 101 -9.94 13.74 -26.16
N ASP A 102 -9.07 14.31 -26.99
CA ASP A 102 -7.63 14.11 -26.99
C ASP A 102 -6.91 14.84 -25.85
N THR A 103 -7.42 16.00 -25.42
CA THR A 103 -6.80 16.79 -24.34
C THR A 103 -7.15 16.22 -22.96
N PHE A 104 -8.39 15.76 -22.76
CA PHE A 104 -8.79 14.99 -21.58
C PHE A 104 -8.03 13.65 -21.51
N GLY A 105 -7.94 12.93 -22.63
CA GLY A 105 -7.16 11.69 -22.74
C GLY A 105 -5.68 11.89 -22.42
N ALA A 106 -5.06 12.97 -22.91
CA ALA A 106 -3.67 13.29 -22.62
C ALA A 106 -3.44 13.69 -21.15
N GLY A 107 -4.36 14.46 -20.56
CA GLY A 107 -4.32 14.83 -19.14
C GLY A 107 -4.46 13.59 -18.23
N LEU A 108 -5.49 12.77 -18.49
CA LEU A 108 -5.70 11.50 -17.79
C LEU A 108 -4.52 10.54 -17.99
N GLY A 109 -3.99 10.46 -19.21
CA GLY A 109 -2.81 9.66 -19.55
C GLY A 109 -1.57 10.08 -18.76
N ARG A 110 -1.29 11.38 -18.65
CA ARG A 110 -0.17 11.90 -17.82
C ARG A 110 -0.37 11.62 -16.33
N LEU A 111 -1.59 11.73 -15.83
CA LEU A 111 -1.90 11.41 -14.43
C LEU A 111 -1.73 9.92 -14.15
N MET A 112 -2.17 9.07 -15.08
CA MET A 112 -2.01 7.62 -15.00
C MET A 112 -0.54 7.22 -15.09
N THR A 113 0.25 7.82 -15.99
CA THR A 113 1.68 7.49 -16.10
C THR A 113 2.49 7.96 -14.89
N LEU A 114 2.23 9.16 -14.35
CA LEU A 114 2.88 9.63 -13.13
C LEU A 114 2.46 8.81 -11.91
N GLY A 115 1.18 8.44 -11.80
CA GLY A 115 0.68 7.55 -10.76
C GLY A 115 1.31 6.15 -10.86
N PHE A 116 1.37 5.60 -12.07
CA PHE A 116 1.98 4.30 -12.35
C PHE A 116 3.48 4.30 -12.09
N ALA A 117 4.21 5.34 -12.51
CA ALA A 117 5.63 5.50 -12.21
C ALA A 117 5.88 5.60 -10.70
N GLY A 118 5.04 6.37 -9.99
CA GLY A 118 5.07 6.42 -8.53
C GLY A 118 4.80 5.07 -7.87
N LEU A 119 3.87 4.27 -8.43
CA LEU A 119 3.57 2.91 -7.99
C LEU A 119 4.75 1.97 -8.18
N VAL A 120 5.30 1.90 -9.39
CA VAL A 120 6.43 1.03 -9.71
C VAL A 120 7.61 1.40 -8.84
N TRP A 121 7.89 2.69 -8.70
CA TRP A 121 8.99 3.17 -7.88
C TRP A 121 8.80 2.87 -6.39
N GLY A 122 7.59 3.06 -5.84
CA GLY A 122 7.29 2.74 -4.45
C GLY A 122 7.42 1.23 -4.16
N LEU A 123 6.89 0.40 -5.06
CA LEU A 123 6.99 -1.05 -4.97
C LEU A 123 8.45 -1.50 -5.04
N VAL A 124 9.22 -0.99 -6.00
CA VAL A 124 10.65 -1.29 -6.16
C VAL A 124 11.41 -0.87 -4.90
N ARG A 125 11.15 0.34 -4.38
CA ARG A 125 11.80 0.83 -3.17
C ARG A 125 11.54 -0.10 -1.98
N ASP A 126 10.29 -0.47 -1.75
CA ASP A 126 9.91 -1.26 -0.58
C ASP A 126 10.39 -2.72 -0.71
N THR A 127 10.35 -3.30 -1.91
CA THR A 127 10.81 -4.68 -2.15
C THR A 127 12.34 -4.78 -2.24
N ALA A 128 13.00 -3.93 -3.03
CA ALA A 128 14.46 -3.92 -3.17
C ALA A 128 15.15 -3.48 -1.87
N GLY A 129 14.60 -2.48 -1.17
CA GLY A 129 15.11 -2.07 0.14
C GLY A 129 15.01 -3.20 1.18
N THR A 130 13.91 -3.93 1.19
CA THR A 130 13.74 -5.09 2.09
C THR A 130 14.67 -6.24 1.69
N ALA A 131 14.86 -6.52 0.40
CA ALA A 131 15.80 -7.53 -0.08
C ALA A 131 17.26 -7.20 0.27
N LEU A 132 17.68 -5.94 0.07
CA LEU A 132 19.00 -5.46 0.46
C LEU A 132 19.21 -5.52 1.97
N GLY A 133 18.21 -5.10 2.74
CA GLY A 133 18.21 -5.22 4.20
C GLY A 133 18.31 -6.66 4.68
N LEU A 134 17.60 -7.58 4.01
CA LEU A 134 17.65 -9.00 4.32
C LEU A 134 19.03 -9.60 3.98
N TRP A 135 19.59 -9.28 2.81
CA TRP A 135 20.94 -9.70 2.43
C TRP A 135 21.99 -9.25 3.46
N ALA A 136 21.99 -7.95 3.78
CA ALA A 136 22.92 -7.37 4.75
C ALA A 136 22.71 -7.94 6.15
N GLY A 137 21.44 -8.12 6.54
CA GLY A 137 21.06 -8.67 7.83
C GLY A 137 21.50 -10.12 8.01
N VAL A 138 21.35 -10.96 6.98
CA VAL A 138 21.80 -12.36 7.01
C VAL A 138 23.32 -12.43 7.13
N ARG A 139 24.05 -11.58 6.38
CA ARG A 139 25.52 -11.49 6.48
C ARG A 139 25.98 -11.04 7.86
N LEU A 140 25.33 -10.02 8.43
CA LEU A 140 25.63 -9.52 9.77
C LEU A 140 25.34 -10.59 10.83
N ALA A 141 24.16 -11.23 10.78
CA ALA A 141 23.78 -12.27 11.71
C ALA A 141 24.72 -13.47 11.66
N ALA A 142 25.11 -13.91 10.45
CA ALA A 142 26.11 -14.96 10.27
C ALA A 142 27.49 -14.55 10.82
N ALA A 143 27.91 -13.29 10.64
CA ALA A 143 29.16 -12.77 11.19
C ALA A 143 29.18 -12.75 12.73
N VAL A 144 28.01 -12.62 13.37
CA VAL A 144 27.84 -12.70 14.84
C VAL A 144 27.63 -14.16 15.30
N GLY A 145 27.77 -15.14 14.40
CA GLY A 145 27.67 -16.58 14.71
C GLY A 145 26.23 -17.09 14.82
N LEU A 146 25.24 -16.34 14.31
CA LEU A 146 23.85 -16.80 14.30
C LEU A 146 23.59 -17.71 13.09
N PRO A 147 22.86 -18.83 13.29
CA PRO A 147 22.65 -19.87 12.28
C PRO A 147 21.57 -19.46 11.26
N VAL A 148 21.93 -18.54 10.35
CA VAL A 148 21.06 -18.06 9.28
C VAL A 148 21.77 -18.10 7.93
N THR A 149 21.10 -18.68 6.92
CA THR A 149 21.68 -18.81 5.57
C THR A 149 20.63 -18.53 4.49
N VAL A 150 21.05 -17.86 3.42
CA VAL A 150 20.25 -17.65 2.21
C VAL A 150 21.10 -17.96 0.99
N THR A 151 20.62 -18.85 0.12
CA THR A 151 21.41 -19.37 -1.01
C THR A 151 21.16 -18.59 -2.30
N GLY A 152 22.00 -17.61 -2.58
CA GLY A 152 22.03 -16.89 -3.87
C GLY A 152 21.22 -15.58 -3.90
N PHE A 153 21.41 -14.83 -4.98
CA PHE A 153 20.79 -13.51 -5.13
C PHE A 153 19.27 -13.59 -5.26
N TRP A 154 18.77 -14.47 -6.13
CA TRP A 154 17.34 -14.58 -6.42
C TRP A 154 16.52 -15.05 -5.22
N THR A 155 17.03 -15.98 -4.42
CA THR A 155 16.37 -16.42 -3.18
C THR A 155 16.33 -15.29 -2.14
N THR A 156 17.38 -14.47 -2.07
CA THR A 156 17.42 -13.30 -1.19
C THR A 156 16.41 -12.24 -1.61
N ALA A 157 16.31 -11.97 -2.92
CA ALA A 157 15.29 -11.08 -3.47
C ALA A 157 13.88 -11.59 -3.17
N LEU A 158 13.63 -12.89 -3.39
CA LEU A 158 12.35 -13.56 -3.09
C LEU A 158 11.98 -13.45 -1.61
N ALA A 159 12.92 -13.76 -0.72
CA ALA A 159 12.72 -13.66 0.72
C ALA A 159 12.42 -12.22 1.15
N GLY A 160 13.11 -11.25 0.55
CA GLY A 160 12.84 -9.83 0.77
C GLY A 160 11.44 -9.41 0.35
N VAL A 161 10.99 -9.86 -0.84
CA VAL A 161 9.63 -9.60 -1.35
C VAL A 161 8.56 -10.20 -0.44
N VAL A 162 8.71 -11.46 -0.04
CA VAL A 162 7.78 -12.13 0.89
C VAL A 162 7.74 -11.40 2.24
N ALA A 163 8.91 -11.07 2.80
CA ALA A 163 8.99 -10.35 4.05
C ALA A 163 8.34 -8.96 3.96
N ALA A 164 8.53 -8.25 2.84
CA ALA A 164 7.91 -6.95 2.59
C ALA A 164 6.38 -7.05 2.58
N GLY A 165 5.81 -8.08 1.95
CA GLY A 165 4.35 -8.30 1.88
C GLY A 165 3.72 -8.63 3.24
N LEU A 166 4.39 -9.43 4.08
CA LEU A 166 3.87 -9.85 5.39
C LEU A 166 4.07 -8.80 6.50
N ARG A 167 5.14 -7.99 6.39
CA ARG A 167 5.50 -6.96 7.39
C ARG A 167 4.36 -6.00 7.77
N PRO A 168 3.64 -5.35 6.83
CA PRO A 168 2.66 -4.31 7.18
C PRO A 168 1.48 -4.86 7.99
N VAL A 169 0.95 -6.04 7.64
CA VAL A 169 -0.15 -6.65 8.40
C VAL A 169 0.30 -7.10 9.78
N ALA A 170 1.47 -7.74 9.88
CA ALA A 170 1.99 -8.20 11.16
C ALA A 170 2.27 -7.01 12.09
N ALA A 171 2.84 -5.92 11.57
CA ALA A 171 3.02 -4.69 12.32
C ALA A 171 1.69 -4.07 12.77
N ALA A 172 0.66 -4.07 11.92
CA ALA A 172 -0.67 -3.54 12.26
C ALA A 172 -1.33 -4.36 13.38
N VAL A 173 -1.31 -5.70 13.28
CA VAL A 173 -1.84 -6.60 14.32
C VAL A 173 -1.13 -6.36 15.65
N LEU A 174 0.21 -6.38 15.64
CA LEU A 174 1.00 -6.21 16.86
C LEU A 174 0.86 -4.84 17.49
N ARG A 175 0.58 -3.79 16.71
CA ARG A 175 0.39 -2.42 17.22
C ARG A 175 -1.03 -2.12 17.68
N THR A 176 -2.02 -2.89 17.26
CA THR A 176 -3.43 -2.67 17.61
C THR A 176 -3.65 -2.58 19.13
N PRO A 177 -3.16 -3.53 19.97
CA PRO A 177 -3.38 -3.45 21.42
C PRO A 177 -2.63 -2.29 22.11
N PHE A 178 -1.56 -1.77 21.49
CA PHE A 178 -0.73 -0.69 22.05
C PHE A 178 -1.02 0.69 21.42
N SER A 179 -2.16 0.81 20.72
CA SER A 179 -2.53 2.05 20.04
C SER A 179 -3.16 3.06 21.01
N PHE A 180 -2.38 4.05 21.44
CA PHE A 180 -2.82 5.08 22.39
C PHE A 180 -3.81 6.11 21.82
N SER A 181 -4.02 6.14 20.51
CA SER A 181 -5.02 7.02 19.89
C SER A 181 -6.06 6.23 19.12
N ARG A 182 -7.34 6.63 19.23
CA ARG A 182 -8.44 6.05 18.45
C ARG A 182 -8.17 6.10 16.94
N ARG A 183 -7.48 7.14 16.47
CA ARG A 183 -7.07 7.29 15.06
C ARG A 183 -6.05 6.22 14.65
N ALA A 184 -5.02 5.98 15.46
CA ALA A 184 -4.01 4.96 15.18
C ALA A 184 -4.60 3.54 15.28
N ALA A 185 -5.41 3.26 16.30
CA ALA A 185 -6.11 1.98 16.43
C ALA A 185 -7.00 1.71 15.22
N ARG A 186 -7.79 2.70 14.80
CA ARG A 186 -8.63 2.61 13.60
C ARG A 186 -7.79 2.36 12.34
N ALA A 187 -6.67 3.07 12.15
CA ALA A 187 -5.80 2.85 10.99
C ALA A 187 -5.20 1.43 10.96
N ASN A 188 -4.80 0.90 12.11
CA ASN A 188 -4.30 -0.47 12.22
C ASN A 188 -5.40 -1.50 11.91
N VAL A 189 -6.58 -1.36 12.50
CA VAL A 189 -7.74 -2.24 12.25
C VAL A 189 -8.14 -2.20 10.78
N LEU A 190 -8.19 -1.01 10.17
CA LEU A 190 -8.43 -0.86 8.74
C LEU A 190 -7.39 -1.63 7.95
N THR A 191 -6.10 -1.48 8.25
CA THR A 191 -5.02 -2.18 7.54
C THR A 191 -5.19 -3.71 7.59
N VAL A 192 -5.53 -4.25 8.77
CA VAL A 192 -5.83 -5.68 8.94
C VAL A 192 -7.05 -6.10 8.14
N PHE A 193 -8.11 -5.30 8.16
CA PHE A 193 -9.33 -5.58 7.37
C PHE A 193 -9.05 -5.57 5.87
N TRP A 194 -8.35 -4.56 5.37
CA TRP A 194 -7.93 -4.47 3.96
C TRP A 194 -7.15 -5.73 3.57
N TYR A 195 -6.22 -6.16 4.41
CA TYR A 195 -5.48 -7.39 4.21
C TYR A 195 -6.38 -8.63 4.16
N ALA A 196 -7.25 -8.80 5.15
CA ALA A 196 -8.20 -9.91 5.19
C ALA A 196 -9.11 -9.95 3.95
N ALA A 197 -9.62 -8.81 3.50
CA ALA A 197 -10.45 -8.72 2.29
C ALA A 197 -9.67 -9.11 1.02
N ASN A 198 -8.40 -8.69 0.91
CA ASN A 198 -7.54 -9.06 -0.22
C ASN A 198 -7.21 -10.55 -0.20
N THR A 199 -6.85 -11.11 0.96
CA THR A 199 -6.56 -12.54 1.12
C THR A 199 -7.81 -13.38 0.87
N ALA A 200 -8.97 -12.97 1.38
CA ALA A 200 -10.25 -13.64 1.13
C ALA A 200 -10.61 -13.59 -0.36
N GLY A 201 -10.40 -12.46 -1.03
CA GLY A 201 -10.65 -12.33 -2.46
C GLY A 201 -9.75 -13.23 -3.30
N LEU A 202 -8.47 -13.33 -2.95
CA LEU A 202 -7.53 -14.25 -3.59
C LEU A 202 -7.87 -15.72 -3.31
N ALA A 203 -8.26 -16.06 -2.08
CA ALA A 203 -8.64 -17.41 -1.71
C ALA A 203 -9.94 -17.84 -2.43
N LEU A 204 -10.93 -16.95 -2.50
CA LEU A 204 -12.17 -17.21 -3.22
C LEU A 204 -11.93 -17.32 -4.73
N ALA A 205 -11.04 -16.50 -5.30
CA ALA A 205 -10.64 -16.65 -6.70
C ALA A 205 -9.87 -17.95 -6.98
N ALA A 206 -8.99 -18.36 -6.07
CA ALA A 206 -8.29 -19.64 -6.17
C ALA A 206 -9.28 -20.82 -6.10
N PHE A 207 -10.29 -20.74 -5.24
CA PHE A 207 -11.30 -21.80 -5.08
C PHE A 207 -12.36 -21.83 -6.19
N ALA A 208 -12.88 -20.67 -6.58
CA ALA A 208 -14.07 -20.58 -7.43
C ALA A 208 -13.76 -20.35 -8.93
N LEU A 209 -12.58 -19.81 -9.26
CA LEU A 209 -12.23 -19.44 -10.63
C LEU A 209 -11.04 -20.22 -11.18
N ASP A 210 -10.41 -21.08 -10.38
CA ASP A 210 -9.09 -21.67 -10.65
C ASP A 210 -8.06 -20.64 -11.13
N ALA A 211 -8.28 -19.36 -10.79
CA ALA A 211 -7.52 -18.23 -11.32
C ALA A 211 -6.06 -18.25 -10.89
N VAL A 212 -5.83 -18.76 -9.68
CA VAL A 212 -4.53 -18.86 -9.02
C VAL A 212 -4.39 -20.29 -8.54
N ALA A 213 -3.82 -21.15 -9.38
CA ALA A 213 -3.53 -22.52 -8.98
C ALA A 213 -2.22 -22.54 -8.20
N VAL A 214 -2.30 -22.89 -6.92
CA VAL A 214 -1.12 -23.14 -6.08
C VAL A 214 -0.89 -24.64 -6.06
N ALA A 215 0.31 -25.08 -6.45
CA ALA A 215 0.69 -26.48 -6.38
C ALA A 215 0.31 -27.11 -5.03
N PRO A 216 -0.05 -28.42 -5.02
CA PRO A 216 -0.48 -29.09 -3.81
C PRO A 216 0.63 -28.99 -2.75
N ALA A 217 0.34 -28.23 -1.70
CA ALA A 217 1.22 -27.97 -0.57
C ALA A 217 0.38 -28.02 0.70
N PRO A 218 0.99 -28.17 1.89
CA PRO A 218 0.25 -28.11 3.15
C PRO A 218 -0.58 -26.82 3.20
N ALA A 219 -1.84 -26.92 3.65
CA ALA A 219 -2.80 -25.80 3.63
C ALA A 219 -2.25 -24.52 4.28
N ALA A 220 -1.46 -24.67 5.35
CA ALA A 220 -0.78 -23.55 6.01
C ALA A 220 0.22 -22.82 5.10
N ARG A 221 0.95 -23.53 4.24
CA ARG A 221 1.90 -22.93 3.29
C ARG A 221 1.19 -22.19 2.17
N GLN A 222 0.08 -22.74 1.68
CA GLN A 222 -0.76 -22.10 0.67
C GLN A 222 -1.39 -20.81 1.22
N ALA A 223 -1.94 -20.86 2.44
CA ALA A 223 -2.49 -19.69 3.11
C ALA A 223 -1.42 -18.59 3.29
N LEU A 224 -0.21 -18.95 3.71
CA LEU A 224 0.87 -17.99 3.92
C LEU A 224 1.41 -17.40 2.60
N LEU A 225 1.38 -18.16 1.51
CA LEU A 225 1.70 -17.66 0.16
C LEU A 225 0.64 -16.66 -0.33
N LEU A 226 -0.65 -16.99 -0.22
CA LEU A 226 -1.75 -16.09 -0.57
C LEU A 226 -1.72 -14.81 0.29
N ALA A 227 -1.37 -14.95 1.56
CA ALA A 227 -1.16 -13.83 2.48
C ALA A 227 0.00 -12.92 2.00
N ALA A 228 1.14 -13.51 1.62
CA ALA A 228 2.26 -12.73 1.08
C ALA A 228 1.88 -11.98 -0.20
N VAL A 229 1.18 -12.65 -1.14
CA VAL A 229 0.67 -12.04 -2.38
C VAL A 229 -0.32 -10.91 -2.10
N ALA A 230 -1.27 -11.13 -1.19
CA ALA A 230 -2.22 -10.10 -0.74
C ALA A 230 -1.48 -8.86 -0.18
N GLY A 231 -0.43 -9.10 0.60
CA GLY A 231 0.43 -8.06 1.15
C GLY A 231 1.17 -7.24 0.08
N LEU A 232 1.67 -7.90 -0.95
CA LEU A 232 2.30 -7.24 -2.10
C LEU A 232 1.32 -6.39 -2.90
N VAL A 233 0.09 -6.88 -3.09
CA VAL A 233 -0.98 -6.09 -3.72
C VAL A 233 -1.31 -4.85 -2.87
N LEU A 234 -1.26 -4.96 -1.54
CA LEU A 234 -1.50 -3.84 -0.62
C LEU A 234 -0.34 -2.86 -0.49
N LEU A 235 0.88 -3.26 -0.88
CA LEU A 235 2.02 -2.35 -0.98
C LEU A 235 1.89 -1.41 -2.19
N ALA A 236 1.07 -1.76 -3.19
CA ALA A 236 0.75 -0.82 -4.26
C ALA A 236 -0.01 0.41 -3.67
N PRO A 237 0.34 1.64 -4.08
CA PRO A 237 -0.36 2.84 -3.65
C PRO A 237 -1.83 2.70 -4.00
N ARG A 238 -2.67 2.96 -3.00
CA ARG A 238 -4.12 2.93 -3.16
C ARG A 238 -4.52 4.08 -4.06
N PHE A 239 -4.88 3.77 -5.31
CA PHE A 239 -5.63 4.70 -6.13
C PHE A 239 -7.02 4.84 -5.50
N THR A 240 -7.14 5.75 -4.55
CA THR A 240 -8.41 6.31 -4.11
C THR A 240 -8.75 7.42 -5.11
N LEU A 241 -9.21 7.04 -6.30
CA LEU A 241 -10.00 7.98 -7.10
C LEU A 241 -11.15 8.41 -6.18
N ARG A 242 -11.27 9.71 -5.95
CA ARG A 242 -12.12 10.34 -4.92
C ARG A 242 -13.62 10.09 -5.09
N LEU A 243 -14.01 9.31 -6.10
CA LEU A 243 -15.41 9.06 -6.44
C LEU A 243 -15.74 7.59 -6.19
N PRO A 244 -16.46 7.27 -5.11
CA PRO A 244 -17.02 5.95 -4.85
C PRO A 244 -18.29 5.75 -5.68
N LEU A 245 -18.21 5.97 -6.99
CA LEU A 245 -19.36 5.81 -7.89
C LEU A 245 -19.09 4.65 -8.86
N PRO A 246 -20.08 3.76 -9.07
CA PRO A 246 -20.03 2.80 -10.16
C PRO A 246 -19.95 3.56 -11.50
N GLY A 247 -18.94 3.26 -12.32
CA GLY A 247 -18.75 3.91 -13.61
C GLY A 247 -17.38 3.63 -14.23
N ALA A 248 -16.99 4.43 -15.23
CA ALA A 248 -15.71 4.27 -15.95
C ALA A 248 -14.48 4.27 -15.02
N ALA A 249 -14.53 5.03 -13.92
CA ALA A 249 -13.49 5.05 -12.90
C ALA A 249 -13.31 3.68 -12.20
N SER A 250 -14.39 2.93 -11.97
CA SER A 250 -14.33 1.58 -11.40
C SER A 250 -13.64 0.61 -12.36
N VAL A 251 -13.94 0.70 -13.66
CA VAL A 251 -13.31 -0.13 -14.70
C VAL A 251 -11.81 0.14 -14.76
N VAL A 252 -11.39 1.40 -14.74
CA VAL A 252 -9.96 1.77 -14.73
C VAL A 252 -9.27 1.27 -13.46
N LEU A 253 -9.89 1.39 -12.29
CA LEU A 253 -9.33 0.87 -11.04
C LEU A 253 -9.19 -0.66 -11.06
N ILE A 254 -10.19 -1.37 -11.59
CA ILE A 254 -10.15 -2.83 -11.73
C ILE A 254 -9.06 -3.22 -12.73
N ALA A 255 -8.94 -2.52 -13.87
CA ALA A 255 -7.90 -2.79 -14.87
C ALA A 255 -6.49 -2.56 -14.31
N VAL A 256 -6.27 -1.44 -13.62
CA VAL A 256 -4.99 -1.15 -12.94
C VAL A 256 -4.70 -2.22 -11.89
N ARG A 257 -5.70 -2.62 -11.11
CA ARG A 257 -5.55 -3.66 -10.09
C ARG A 257 -5.26 -5.03 -10.70
N ALA A 258 -5.91 -5.39 -11.80
CA ALA A 258 -5.66 -6.61 -12.54
C ALA A 258 -4.24 -6.62 -13.11
N LEU A 259 -3.75 -5.47 -13.60
CA LEU A 259 -2.38 -5.33 -14.09
C LEU A 259 -1.33 -5.44 -12.96
N VAL A 260 -1.59 -4.84 -11.80
CA VAL A 260 -0.76 -5.01 -10.60
C VAL A 260 -0.77 -6.47 -10.14
N LEU A 261 -1.94 -7.08 -10.06
CA LEU A 261 -2.09 -8.48 -9.66
C LEU A 261 -1.38 -9.40 -10.64
N TRP A 262 -1.51 -9.17 -11.94
CA TRP A 262 -0.78 -9.89 -12.99
C TRP A 262 0.72 -9.72 -12.82
N ALA A 263 1.23 -8.50 -12.62
CA ALA A 263 2.66 -8.27 -12.42
C ALA A 263 3.19 -8.96 -11.15
N VAL A 264 2.43 -8.91 -10.04
CA VAL A 264 2.77 -9.58 -8.78
C VAL A 264 2.75 -11.10 -8.94
N LEU A 265 1.76 -11.64 -9.65
CA LEU A 265 1.66 -13.08 -9.88
C LEU A 265 2.70 -13.58 -10.88
N GLN A 266 3.04 -12.81 -11.92
CA GLN A 266 4.14 -13.13 -12.83
C GLN A 266 5.47 -13.12 -12.10
N ALA A 267 5.68 -12.14 -11.23
CA ALA A 267 6.81 -12.16 -10.31
C ALA A 267 6.74 -13.42 -9.44
N ALA A 268 5.59 -13.76 -8.85
CA ALA A 268 5.43 -14.93 -8.00
C ALA A 268 5.62 -16.27 -8.74
N GLU A 269 5.25 -16.38 -10.02
CA GLU A 269 5.44 -17.57 -10.85
C GLU A 269 6.93 -17.80 -11.18
N LEU A 270 7.68 -16.72 -11.41
CA LEU A 270 9.15 -16.77 -11.49
C LEU A 270 9.79 -17.25 -10.17
N LEU A 271 9.10 -17.05 -9.05
CA LEU A 271 9.59 -17.30 -7.69
C LEU A 271 9.13 -18.67 -7.15
N HIS A 272 7.99 -19.19 -7.60
CA HIS A 272 7.45 -20.50 -7.23
C HIS A 272 6.85 -21.15 -8.48
N PRO A 273 7.55 -22.10 -9.14
CA PRO A 273 7.12 -22.69 -10.42
C PRO A 273 5.80 -23.49 -10.32
N GLY A 274 5.31 -23.70 -9.09
CA GLY A 274 4.00 -24.30 -8.83
C GLY A 274 2.83 -23.31 -8.77
N LEU A 275 3.08 -22.00 -8.89
CA LEU A 275 2.04 -20.97 -8.90
C LEU A 275 1.68 -20.63 -10.34
N ARG A 276 0.51 -21.04 -10.79
CA ARG A 276 0.04 -20.82 -12.17
C ARG A 276 -1.08 -19.80 -12.22
N ILE A 277 -0.99 -18.94 -13.22
CA ILE A 277 -2.02 -17.95 -13.55
C ILE A 277 -2.94 -18.53 -14.62
N ALA A 278 -4.21 -18.73 -14.31
CA ALA A 278 -5.19 -19.14 -15.32
C ALA A 278 -5.64 -17.92 -16.12
N GLY A 279 -4.86 -17.49 -17.11
CA GLY A 279 -5.28 -16.52 -18.14
C GLY A 279 -5.68 -15.11 -17.65
N PHE A 280 -6.02 -14.24 -18.60
CA PHE A 280 -6.31 -12.82 -18.33
C PHE A 280 -7.68 -12.60 -17.66
N TRP A 281 -8.73 -13.30 -18.10
CA TRP A 281 -10.09 -13.07 -17.59
C TRP A 281 -10.28 -13.44 -16.11
N PRO A 282 -9.76 -14.58 -15.62
CA PRO A 282 -9.81 -14.91 -14.19
C PRO A 282 -9.04 -13.90 -13.32
N LEU A 283 -7.97 -13.27 -13.83
CA LEU A 283 -7.29 -12.18 -13.13
C LEU A 283 -8.15 -10.92 -13.00
N VAL A 284 -8.85 -10.54 -14.08
CA VAL A 284 -9.78 -9.40 -14.05
C VAL A 284 -10.92 -9.68 -13.08
N ALA A 285 -11.48 -10.90 -13.09
CA ALA A 285 -12.51 -11.32 -12.14
C ALA A 285 -12.00 -11.32 -10.69
N THR A 286 -10.76 -11.77 -10.45
CA THR A 286 -10.11 -11.72 -9.14
C THR A 286 -9.95 -10.29 -8.64
N ALA A 287 -9.44 -9.40 -9.51
CA ALA A 287 -9.28 -7.99 -9.19
C ALA A 287 -10.63 -7.32 -8.89
N ALA A 288 -11.68 -7.64 -9.68
CA ALA A 288 -13.03 -7.16 -9.44
C ALA A 288 -13.59 -7.65 -8.10
N LEU A 289 -13.35 -8.92 -7.73
CA LEU A 289 -13.81 -9.50 -6.48
C LEU A 289 -13.10 -8.90 -5.27
N MET A 290 -11.77 -8.73 -5.35
CA MET A 290 -10.99 -8.02 -4.34
C MET A 290 -11.47 -6.57 -4.19
N TRP A 291 -11.78 -5.90 -5.30
CA TRP A 291 -12.32 -4.54 -5.27
C TRP A 291 -13.74 -4.47 -4.66
N ALA A 292 -14.60 -5.45 -4.95
CA ALA A 292 -15.93 -5.54 -4.38
C ALA A 292 -15.90 -5.78 -2.86
N LEU A 293 -15.03 -6.67 -2.38
CA LEU A 293 -14.84 -6.92 -0.94
C LEU A 293 -14.32 -5.69 -0.19
N GLU A 294 -13.58 -4.84 -0.88
CA GLU A 294 -13.07 -3.57 -0.35
C GLU A 294 -14.08 -2.43 -0.32
N TRP A 295 -15.17 -2.56 -1.08
CA TRP A 295 -16.15 -1.50 -1.29
C TRP A 295 -16.71 -0.89 0.02
N PRO A 296 -17.11 -1.69 1.04
CA PRO A 296 -17.64 -1.15 2.29
C PRO A 296 -16.66 -0.20 2.99
N MET A 297 -15.36 -0.51 2.94
CA MET A 297 -14.33 0.34 3.55
C MET A 297 -14.11 1.62 2.77
N ARG A 298 -14.10 1.56 1.43
CA ARG A 298 -14.00 2.75 0.57
C ARG A 298 -15.12 3.73 0.86
N LEU A 299 -16.35 3.24 1.04
CA LEU A 299 -17.50 4.07 1.43
C LEU A 299 -17.31 4.71 2.80
N SER A 300 -16.78 3.96 3.78
CA SER A 300 -16.53 4.48 5.12
C SER A 300 -15.46 5.58 5.16
N GLU A 301 -14.39 5.41 4.36
CA GLU A 301 -13.31 6.39 4.23
C GLU A 301 -13.79 7.63 3.48
N ALA A 302 -14.54 7.46 2.38
CA ALA A 302 -15.13 8.57 1.64
C ALA A 302 -16.08 9.42 2.51
N ARG A 303 -16.95 8.78 3.31
CA ARG A 303 -17.82 9.48 4.27
C ARG A 303 -17.01 10.21 5.35
N ALA A 304 -15.99 9.56 5.89
CA ALA A 304 -15.15 10.16 6.92
C ALA A 304 -14.34 11.35 6.40
N GLU A 305 -13.93 11.32 5.13
CA GLU A 305 -13.22 12.43 4.49
C GLU A 305 -14.17 13.57 4.10
N ALA A 306 -15.37 13.26 3.58
CA ALA A 306 -16.41 14.26 3.32
C ALA A 306 -16.78 15.02 4.61
N ALA A 307 -16.85 14.33 5.75
CA ALA A 307 -17.09 14.96 7.05
C ALA A 307 -15.94 15.86 7.56
N ARG A 308 -14.74 15.75 6.98
CA ARG A 308 -13.58 16.59 7.32
C ARG A 308 -13.40 17.78 6.39
N GLN A 309 -14.04 17.75 5.23
CA GLN A 309 -14.00 18.86 4.30
C GLN A 309 -14.85 20.00 4.88
N PRO A 310 -14.34 21.25 4.87
CA PRO A 310 -15.17 22.38 5.24
C PRO A 310 -16.41 22.41 4.33
N PRO A 311 -17.58 22.87 4.83
CA PRO A 311 -18.74 23.05 3.97
C PRO A 311 -18.33 23.91 2.78
N ALA A 312 -18.73 23.50 1.58
CA ALA A 312 -18.52 24.31 0.39
C ALA A 312 -19.04 25.73 0.69
N PRO A 313 -18.32 26.79 0.30
CA PRO A 313 -18.84 28.14 0.42
C PRO A 313 -20.24 28.15 -0.23
N PRO A 314 -21.22 28.86 0.38
CA PRO A 314 -22.52 28.99 -0.25
C PRO A 314 -22.30 29.48 -1.68
N PRO A 315 -23.05 28.95 -2.67
CA PRO A 315 -22.93 29.43 -4.04
C PRO A 315 -23.06 30.94 -4.00
N VAL A 316 -22.11 31.65 -4.62
CA VAL A 316 -22.19 33.10 -4.77
C VAL A 316 -23.50 33.35 -5.49
N ASP A 317 -24.46 33.94 -4.79
CA ASP A 317 -25.75 34.24 -5.37
C ASP A 317 -25.48 35.16 -6.57
N PRO A 318 -25.73 34.70 -7.81
CA PRO A 318 -25.46 35.50 -9.01
C PRO A 318 -26.28 36.80 -9.02
N PHE A 319 -27.29 36.91 -8.14
CA PHE A 319 -28.15 38.07 -7.96
C PHE A 319 -27.73 38.98 -6.80
N ALA A 320 -26.69 38.64 -6.02
CA ALA A 320 -26.20 39.48 -4.92
C ALA A 320 -25.59 40.83 -5.36
N HIS A 321 -25.36 41.01 -6.67
CA HIS A 321 -24.83 42.24 -7.26
C HIS A 321 -25.91 43.21 -7.73
N HIS A 322 -27.20 42.94 -7.50
CA HIS A 322 -28.22 43.93 -7.81
C HIS A 322 -28.10 45.10 -6.84
N PRO A 323 -27.85 46.34 -7.34
CA PRO A 323 -27.97 47.52 -6.49
C PRO A 323 -29.40 47.51 -5.90
N PRO A 324 -29.57 47.92 -4.63
CA PRO A 324 -30.90 48.01 -4.05
C PRO A 324 -31.79 48.80 -5.01
N PHE A 325 -32.92 48.21 -5.41
CA PHE A 325 -33.91 48.90 -6.23
C PHE A 325 -34.18 50.25 -5.56
N PRO A 326 -34.05 51.37 -6.28
CA PRO A 326 -34.34 52.67 -5.69
C PRO A 326 -35.77 52.64 -5.19
N HIS A 327 -35.96 52.77 -3.88
CA HIS A 327 -37.27 52.98 -3.29
C HIS A 327 -37.86 54.21 -3.98
N SER A 328 -38.82 54.03 -4.88
CA SER A 328 -39.53 55.13 -5.51
C SER A 328 -40.34 55.83 -4.40
N PRO A 329 -40.08 57.11 -4.10
CA PRO A 329 -40.90 57.86 -3.16
C PRO A 329 -42.12 58.39 -3.92
N TRP A 330 -43.00 57.50 -4.34
CA TRP A 330 -44.26 57.88 -4.97
C TRP A 330 -45.36 56.94 -4.52
N MET A 331 -46.05 57.35 -3.46
CA MET A 331 -47.51 57.31 -3.37
C MET A 331 -47.96 58.19 -2.19
N PRO A 332 -48.58 59.36 -2.44
CA PRO A 332 -49.55 59.95 -1.52
C PRO A 332 -50.83 59.12 -1.45
#